data_AF-A0A662VM69-F1
#
_entry.id   AF-A0A662VM69-F1
#
_cell.length_a   1.000
_cell.length_b   1.000
_cell.length_c   1.000
_cell.angle_alpha   90.00
_cell.angle_beta   90.00
_cell.angle_gamma   90.00
#
_symmetry.space_group_name_H-M   'P 1'
#
loop_
_entity.id
_entity.type
_entity.pdbx_description
1 polymer ?
#
loop_
_entity_poly.entity_id
_entity_poly.type
_entity_poly.pdbx_seq_one_letter_code
_entity_poly.pdbx_strand_id
1 'polypeptide(L)'
;EDLVFENCLKSVEESKKLVIADFSPRNFERLETFKEIAEKTSRQLVVTAKDAYMLEAMRRVDGVERLKDVKVYKELKDVRDKWERKIRNELKDNLIDPVNISKNPENYILCFSFYDLKHLLDIKPDNGAYIYSSSEAFDEEQDFDFIRLHNWLDRFNFEIYGFKMELIGGRLKPLFVKGYHASGHVSKDDLKWLIETIDPDTIIPVHTSNPEWFVENFKKVEVVKEGKSIEI
;
A
#
# COMPACT_ATOMS: atom_id res chain seq x y z
N GLU A 1 -1.76 4.56 13.09
CA GLU A 1 -2.73 5.08 12.10
C GLU A 1 -2.90 6.58 12.12
N ASP A 2 -3.27 7.23 13.23
CA ASP A 2 -3.59 8.69 13.23
C ASP A 2 -2.51 9.59 12.63
N LEU A 3 -1.25 9.43 13.05
CA LEU A 3 -0.12 10.18 12.45
C LEU A 3 -0.01 9.94 10.94
N VAL A 4 -0.34 8.74 10.48
CA VAL A 4 -0.27 8.37 9.08
C VAL A 4 -1.39 8.99 8.28
N PHE A 5 -2.61 8.97 8.82
CA PHE A 5 -3.75 9.70 8.30
C PHE A 5 -3.41 11.18 8.12
N GLU A 6 -2.90 11.84 9.16
CA GLU A 6 -2.59 13.28 9.16
C GLU A 6 -1.55 13.65 8.12
N ASN A 7 -0.46 12.88 8.04
CA ASN A 7 0.60 13.14 7.05
C ASN A 7 0.10 12.90 5.62
N CYS A 8 -0.62 11.81 5.37
CA CYS A 8 -1.18 11.54 4.05
C CYS A 8 -2.19 12.61 3.65
N LEU A 9 -3.09 13.03 4.54
CA LEU A 9 -4.06 14.11 4.29
C LEU A 9 -3.33 15.40 3.91
N LYS A 10 -2.32 15.79 4.69
CA LYS A 10 -1.52 16.98 4.41
C LYS A 10 -0.87 16.93 3.04
N SER A 11 -0.25 15.81 2.65
CA SER A 11 0.33 15.64 1.31
C SER A 11 -0.70 15.76 0.20
N VAL A 12 -1.94 15.27 0.40
CA VAL A 12 -3.01 15.41 -0.58
C VAL A 12 -3.51 16.84 -0.67
N GLU A 13 -3.64 17.55 0.46
CA GLU A 13 -4.05 18.97 0.51
C GLU A 13 -3.02 19.90 -0.14
N GLU A 14 -1.73 19.64 0.04
CA GLU A 14 -0.64 20.41 -0.57
C GLU A 14 -0.55 20.16 -2.09
N SER A 15 -0.96 18.98 -2.55
CA SER A 15 -0.99 18.64 -3.97
C SER A 15 -2.16 19.32 -4.70
N LYS A 16 -1.85 20.07 -5.76
CA LYS A 16 -2.84 20.68 -6.66
C LYS A 16 -3.08 19.87 -7.94
N LYS A 17 -2.52 18.66 -8.01
CA LYS A 17 -2.40 17.85 -9.23
C LYS A 17 -2.81 16.41 -8.94
N LEU A 18 -2.48 15.47 -9.84
CA LEU A 18 -2.79 14.06 -9.65
C LEU A 18 -2.13 13.56 -8.36
N VAL A 19 -2.87 12.78 -7.57
CA VAL A 19 -2.32 12.06 -6.42
C VAL A 19 -2.36 10.57 -6.73
N ILE A 20 -1.27 9.88 -6.44
CA ILE A 20 -1.19 8.43 -6.40
C ILE A 20 -0.92 8.02 -4.96
N ALA A 21 -1.75 7.13 -4.43
CA ALA A 21 -1.59 6.52 -3.12
C ALA A 21 -1.19 5.06 -3.31
N ASP A 22 0.06 4.73 -2.95
CA ASP A 22 0.59 3.36 -3.05
C ASP A 22 0.50 2.66 -1.70
N PHE A 23 -0.43 1.72 -1.60
CA PHE A 23 -0.55 0.82 -0.48
C PHE A 23 -0.97 -0.56 -0.98
N SER A 24 -0.66 -1.60 -0.19
CA SER A 24 -1.08 -2.96 -0.56
C SER A 24 -2.60 -3.01 -0.71
N PRO A 25 -3.15 -3.60 -1.79
CA PRO A 25 -4.59 -3.71 -1.96
C PRO A 25 -5.26 -4.53 -0.86
N ARG A 26 -4.50 -5.37 -0.14
CA ARG A 26 -4.97 -6.13 1.02
C ARG A 26 -5.06 -5.31 2.32
N ASN A 27 -4.58 -4.07 2.32
CA ASN A 27 -4.66 -3.17 3.47
C ASN A 27 -5.98 -2.37 3.40
N PHE A 28 -7.03 -2.94 3.99
CA PHE A 28 -8.36 -2.33 4.01
C PHE A 28 -8.41 -1.05 4.84
N GLU A 29 -7.67 -1.00 5.94
CA GLU A 29 -7.58 0.18 6.79
C GLU A 29 -7.01 1.37 6.01
N ARG A 30 -6.03 1.10 5.13
CA ARG A 30 -5.47 2.13 4.27
C ARG A 30 -6.40 2.55 3.15
N LEU A 31 -7.20 1.63 2.61
CA LEU A 31 -8.26 1.97 1.66
C LEU A 31 -9.28 2.93 2.30
N GLU A 32 -9.79 2.60 3.48
CA GLU A 32 -10.76 3.46 4.20
C GLU A 32 -10.13 4.81 4.57
N THR A 33 -8.87 4.81 4.99
CA THR A 33 -8.08 6.04 5.22
C THR A 33 -8.07 6.94 3.98
N PHE A 34 -7.70 6.41 2.82
CA PHE A 34 -7.66 7.22 1.59
C PHE A 34 -9.04 7.56 1.05
N LYS A 35 -10.08 6.79 1.37
CA LYS A 35 -11.46 7.14 1.10
C LYS A 35 -11.89 8.37 1.90
N GLU A 36 -11.61 8.39 3.20
CA GLU A 36 -11.86 9.57 4.04
C GLU A 36 -11.04 10.78 3.57
N ILE A 37 -9.77 10.60 3.20
CA ILE A 37 -8.93 11.68 2.64
C ILE A 37 -9.53 12.20 1.32
N ALA A 38 -10.00 11.32 0.45
CA ALA A 38 -10.64 11.72 -0.81
C ALA A 38 -11.89 12.57 -0.55
N GLU A 39 -12.73 12.18 0.41
CA GLU A 39 -13.91 12.95 0.82
C GLU A 39 -13.54 14.33 1.37
N LYS A 40 -12.58 14.42 2.30
CA LYS A 40 -12.13 15.70 2.88
C LYS A 40 -11.50 16.64 1.85
N THR A 41 -10.86 16.09 0.83
CA THR A 41 -10.18 16.87 -0.22
C THR A 41 -11.02 17.06 -1.47
N SER A 42 -12.30 16.64 -1.45
CA SER A 42 -13.22 16.71 -2.60
C SER A 42 -12.68 16.02 -3.86
N ARG A 43 -11.89 14.96 -3.67
CA ARG A 43 -11.34 14.11 -4.73
C ARG A 43 -12.11 12.80 -4.81
N GLN A 44 -12.07 12.14 -5.95
CA GLN A 44 -12.59 10.79 -6.12
C GLN A 44 -11.47 9.77 -5.99
N LEU A 45 -11.68 8.77 -5.14
CA LEU A 45 -10.80 7.63 -5.04
C LEU A 45 -10.98 6.71 -6.26
N VAL A 46 -9.88 6.28 -6.86
CA VAL A 46 -9.87 5.40 -8.03
C VAL A 46 -9.06 4.15 -7.72
N VAL A 47 -9.69 2.97 -7.82
CA VAL A 47 -9.01 1.67 -7.64
C VAL A 47 -8.89 0.92 -8.96
N THR A 48 -8.05 -0.11 -9.00
CA THR A 48 -7.96 -0.98 -10.18
C THR A 48 -9.18 -1.91 -10.28
N ALA A 49 -9.43 -2.48 -11.47
CA ALA A 49 -10.47 -3.49 -11.62
C ALA A 49 -10.20 -4.75 -10.77
N LYS A 50 -8.93 -5.06 -10.50
CA LYS A 50 -8.50 -6.17 -9.65
C LYS A 50 -8.88 -5.92 -8.19
N ASP A 51 -8.64 -4.72 -7.69
CA ASP A 51 -8.98 -4.36 -6.31
C ASP A 51 -10.50 -4.28 -6.15
N ALA A 52 -11.20 -3.70 -7.14
CA ALA A 52 -12.66 -3.69 -7.14
C ALA A 52 -13.26 -5.10 -7.11
N TYR A 53 -12.67 -6.05 -7.84
CA TYR A 53 -13.10 -7.46 -7.79
C TYR A 53 -12.93 -8.05 -6.39
N MET A 54 -11.79 -7.79 -5.74
CA MET A 54 -11.52 -8.27 -4.39
C MET A 54 -12.49 -7.65 -3.37
N LEU A 55 -12.74 -6.35 -3.45
CA LEU A 55 -13.67 -5.64 -2.55
C LEU A 55 -15.10 -6.13 -2.72
N GLU A 56 -15.54 -6.40 -3.94
CA GLU A 56 -16.86 -7.00 -4.21
C GLU A 56 -16.95 -8.44 -3.69
N ALA A 57 -15.88 -9.23 -3.80
CA ALA A 57 -15.84 -10.57 -3.22
C ALA A 57 -15.98 -10.52 -1.69
N MET A 58 -15.33 -9.56 -1.04
CA MET A 58 -15.45 -9.37 0.42
C MET A 58 -16.83 -8.87 0.85
N ARG A 59 -17.43 -7.93 0.12
CA ARG A 59 -18.79 -7.46 0.39
C ARG A 59 -19.79 -8.62 0.42
N ARG A 60 -19.58 -9.66 -0.38
CA ARG A 60 -20.43 -10.87 -0.36
C ARG A 60 -20.27 -11.72 0.91
N VAL A 61 -19.17 -11.54 1.65
CA VAL A 61 -18.89 -12.23 2.91
C VAL A 61 -19.40 -11.40 4.10
N ASP A 62 -19.10 -10.10 4.14
CA ASP A 62 -19.36 -9.25 5.31
C ASP A 62 -20.48 -8.21 5.13
N GLY A 63 -20.98 -8.01 3.90
CA GLY A 63 -22.03 -7.04 3.58
C GLY A 63 -21.58 -5.59 3.47
N VAL A 64 -20.29 -5.26 3.64
CA VAL A 64 -19.81 -3.87 3.73
C VAL A 64 -19.52 -3.28 2.34
N GLU A 65 -20.20 -2.18 2.00
CA GLU A 65 -20.12 -1.52 0.68
C GLU A 65 -18.91 -0.58 0.51
N ARG A 66 -17.71 -1.17 0.42
CA ARG A 66 -16.45 -0.40 0.30
C ARG A 66 -16.33 0.38 -1.00
N LEU A 67 -16.93 -0.12 -2.08
CA LEU A 67 -16.91 0.50 -3.42
C LEU A 67 -17.87 1.67 -3.61
N LYS A 68 -18.70 1.98 -2.61
CA LYS A 68 -19.57 3.16 -2.66
C LYS A 68 -18.71 4.42 -2.80
N ASP A 69 -19.06 5.27 -3.78
CA ASP A 69 -18.37 6.51 -4.13
C ASP A 69 -16.91 6.35 -4.61
N VAL A 70 -16.49 5.11 -4.91
CA VAL A 70 -15.18 4.78 -5.48
C VAL A 70 -15.30 4.54 -6.98
N LYS A 71 -14.39 5.11 -7.76
CA LYS A 71 -14.27 4.87 -9.21
C LYS A 71 -13.34 3.70 -9.50
N VAL A 72 -13.55 3.05 -10.65
CA VAL A 72 -12.73 1.92 -11.09
C VAL A 72 -12.01 2.30 -12.38
N TYR A 73 -10.67 2.23 -12.34
CA TYR A 73 -9.84 2.57 -13.48
C TYR A 73 -10.13 1.65 -14.67
N LYS A 74 -10.38 2.26 -15.83
CA LYS A 74 -10.74 1.56 -17.06
C LYS A 74 -9.50 1.28 -17.90
N GLU A 75 -8.79 0.20 -17.59
CA GLU A 75 -7.58 -0.22 -18.30
C GLU A 75 -7.82 -0.41 -19.83
N LEU A 76 -6.92 0.14 -20.64
CA LEU A 76 -6.91 0.04 -22.09
C LEU A 76 -6.21 -1.25 -22.52
N LYS A 77 -7.01 -2.28 -22.81
CA LYS A 77 -6.50 -3.57 -23.28
C LYS A 77 -7.45 -4.26 -24.24
N ASP A 78 -6.86 -5.05 -25.13
CA ASP A 78 -7.57 -5.80 -26.17
C ASP A 78 -8.19 -7.08 -25.60
N VAL A 79 -7.40 -7.86 -24.85
CA VAL A 79 -7.85 -9.13 -24.28
C VAL A 79 -8.15 -8.97 -22.79
N ARG A 80 -9.32 -9.45 -22.39
CA ARG A 80 -9.79 -9.42 -21.00
C ARG A 80 -10.21 -10.79 -20.53
N ASP A 81 -9.83 -11.09 -19.30
CA ASP A 81 -10.27 -12.28 -18.60
C ASP A 81 -11.76 -12.20 -18.27
N LYS A 82 -12.35 -13.37 -17.98
CA LYS A 82 -13.77 -13.47 -17.62
C LYS A 82 -14.10 -12.70 -16.33
N TRP A 83 -13.24 -12.79 -15.32
CA TRP A 83 -13.45 -12.14 -14.01
C TRP A 83 -13.54 -10.63 -14.16
N GLU A 84 -12.70 -10.05 -15.01
CA GLU A 84 -12.64 -8.62 -15.21
C GLU A 84 -13.81 -8.09 -16.07
N ARG A 85 -14.21 -8.85 -17.10
CA ARG A 85 -15.42 -8.51 -17.86
C ARG A 85 -16.64 -8.47 -16.95
N LYS A 86 -16.74 -9.43 -16.02
CA LYS A 86 -17.81 -9.48 -15.03
C LYS A 86 -17.81 -8.23 -14.14
N ILE A 87 -16.69 -7.92 -13.47
CA ILE A 87 -16.65 -6.79 -12.53
C ILE A 87 -16.87 -5.44 -13.23
N ARG A 88 -16.35 -5.26 -14.45
CA ARG A 88 -16.56 -4.02 -15.22
C ARG A 88 -18.00 -3.85 -15.70
N ASN A 89 -18.71 -4.95 -15.94
CA ASN A 89 -20.13 -4.90 -16.27
C ASN A 89 -20.98 -4.60 -15.02
N GLU A 90 -20.65 -5.21 -13.88
CA GLU A 90 -21.32 -4.96 -12.60
C GLU A 90 -21.12 -3.51 -12.12
N LEU A 91 -19.91 -2.94 -12.34
CA LEU A 91 -19.52 -1.60 -11.90
C LEU A 91 -19.44 -0.59 -13.04
N LYS A 92 -20.24 -0.76 -14.09
CA LYS A 92 -20.12 0.03 -15.33
C LYS A 92 -20.19 1.54 -15.10
N ASP A 93 -21.06 1.98 -14.18
CA ASP A 93 -21.27 3.39 -13.86
C ASP A 93 -20.14 4.00 -13.00
N ASN A 94 -19.31 3.15 -12.39
CA ASN A 94 -18.15 3.53 -11.62
C ASN A 94 -16.87 3.57 -12.47
N LEU A 95 -16.90 3.07 -13.71
CA LEU A 95 -15.71 3.07 -14.58
C LEU A 95 -15.28 4.48 -14.95
N ILE A 96 -13.99 4.77 -14.82
CA ILE A 96 -13.38 6.04 -15.24
C ILE A 96 -12.33 5.81 -16.33
N ASP A 97 -12.48 6.54 -17.44
CA ASP A 97 -11.57 6.46 -18.58
C ASP A 97 -10.26 7.22 -18.28
N PRO A 98 -9.08 6.69 -18.66
CA PRO A 98 -7.80 7.38 -18.46
C PRO A 98 -7.78 8.79 -19.05
N VAL A 99 -8.51 9.02 -20.15
CA VAL A 99 -8.62 10.35 -20.77
C VAL A 99 -9.36 11.34 -19.88
N ASN A 100 -10.34 10.89 -19.09
CA ASN A 100 -11.07 11.76 -18.16
C ASN A 100 -10.21 12.12 -16.95
N ILE A 101 -9.38 11.19 -16.48
CA ILE A 101 -8.38 11.44 -15.43
C ILE A 101 -7.36 12.45 -15.94
N SER A 102 -6.83 12.25 -17.15
CA SER A 102 -5.86 13.14 -17.80
C SER A 102 -6.34 14.59 -17.91
N LYS A 103 -7.63 14.80 -18.18
CA LYS A 103 -8.22 16.14 -18.33
C LYS A 103 -8.41 16.89 -17.02
N ASN A 104 -8.63 16.20 -15.91
CA ASN A 104 -8.90 16.80 -14.60
C ASN A 104 -8.17 16.03 -13.48
N PRO A 105 -6.83 15.91 -13.55
CA PRO A 105 -6.04 15.05 -12.66
C PRO A 105 -6.19 15.42 -11.18
N GLU A 106 -6.41 16.70 -10.88
CA GLU A 106 -6.60 17.24 -9.54
C GLU A 106 -7.84 16.68 -8.82
N ASN A 107 -8.80 16.12 -9.55
CA ASN A 107 -10.01 15.56 -8.96
C ASN A 107 -9.85 14.13 -8.47
N TYR A 108 -8.68 13.51 -8.60
CA TYR A 108 -8.51 12.08 -8.36
C TYR A 108 -7.37 11.75 -7.40
N ILE A 109 -7.57 10.68 -6.64
CA ILE A 109 -6.54 9.92 -5.92
C ILE A 109 -6.54 8.52 -6.51
N LEU A 110 -5.44 8.10 -7.13
CA LEU A 110 -5.30 6.77 -7.73
C LEU A 110 -4.64 5.82 -6.73
N CYS A 111 -5.33 4.74 -6.36
CA CYS A 111 -4.78 3.65 -5.56
C CYS A 111 -3.97 2.72 -6.46
N PHE A 112 -2.79 3.17 -6.89
CA PHE A 112 -1.90 2.44 -7.78
C PHE A 112 -0.66 1.97 -7.03
N SER A 113 -0.31 0.71 -7.22
CA SER A 113 0.97 0.16 -6.81
C SER A 113 2.05 0.40 -7.86
N PHE A 114 3.29 0.04 -7.54
CA PHE A 114 4.39 -0.01 -8.52
C PHE A 114 4.00 -0.72 -9.84
N TYR A 115 3.22 -1.81 -9.77
CA TYR A 115 2.84 -2.59 -10.95
C TYR A 115 1.81 -1.91 -11.86
N ASP A 116 1.14 -0.88 -11.34
CA ASP A 116 0.10 -0.12 -12.02
C ASP A 116 0.66 1.14 -12.69
N LEU A 117 1.92 1.52 -12.44
CA LEU A 117 2.53 2.73 -13.01
C LEU A 117 2.62 2.74 -14.53
N LYS A 118 2.55 1.57 -15.18
CA LYS A 118 2.40 1.49 -16.64
C LYS A 118 1.19 2.28 -17.15
N HIS A 119 0.14 2.42 -16.33
CA HIS A 119 -1.07 3.19 -16.66
C HIS A 119 -0.84 4.70 -16.75
N LEU A 120 0.30 5.20 -16.25
CA LEU A 120 0.70 6.59 -16.48
C LEU A 120 0.98 6.87 -17.96
N LEU A 121 1.27 5.84 -18.78
CA LEU A 121 1.38 5.99 -20.23
C LEU A 121 0.04 6.31 -20.90
N ASP A 122 -1.06 5.87 -20.29
CA ASP A 122 -2.42 6.13 -20.77
C ASP A 122 -2.95 7.47 -20.23
N ILE A 123 -2.65 7.78 -18.96
CA ILE A 123 -3.10 9.00 -18.27
C ILE A 123 -2.27 10.23 -18.70
N LYS A 124 -0.96 10.05 -18.88
CA LYS A 124 0.03 11.08 -19.22
C LYS A 124 -0.07 12.33 -18.34
N PRO A 125 0.08 12.20 -17.00
CA PRO A 125 0.10 13.38 -16.14
C PRO A 125 1.34 14.24 -16.39
N ASP A 126 1.21 15.56 -16.25
CA ASP A 126 2.34 16.49 -16.34
C ASP A 126 3.25 16.41 -15.09
N ASN A 127 2.63 16.23 -13.93
CA ASN A 127 3.22 16.07 -12.61
C ASN A 127 2.16 15.55 -11.62
N GLY A 128 2.59 15.26 -10.39
CA GLY A 128 1.69 14.82 -9.34
C GLY A 128 2.40 14.58 -8.01
N ALA A 129 1.68 14.01 -7.06
CA ALA A 129 2.19 13.55 -5.78
C ALA A 129 2.07 12.03 -5.69
N TYR A 130 3.13 11.35 -5.27
CA TYR A 130 3.17 9.91 -5.02
C TYR A 130 3.35 9.69 -3.53
N ILE A 131 2.32 9.16 -2.88
CA ILE A 131 2.33 8.89 -1.45
C ILE A 131 2.58 7.40 -1.26
N TYR A 132 3.80 7.06 -0.85
CA TYR A 132 4.14 5.70 -0.48
C TYR A 132 3.66 5.41 0.94
N SER A 133 2.71 4.49 1.03
CA SER A 133 1.92 4.21 2.21
C SER A 133 1.81 2.69 2.42
N SER A 134 2.86 1.98 2.05
CA SER A 134 2.98 0.53 2.14
C SER A 134 4.09 0.10 3.11
N SER A 135 4.36 -1.18 3.23
CA SER A 135 5.42 -1.72 4.10
C SER A 135 6.83 -1.35 3.63
N GLU A 136 7.80 -1.33 4.54
CA GLU A 136 9.21 -1.11 4.20
C GLU A 136 9.77 -2.19 3.27
N ALA A 137 10.89 -1.89 2.59
CA ALA A 137 11.69 -2.87 1.88
C ALA A 137 12.58 -3.65 2.86
N PHE A 138 12.58 -4.98 2.74
CA PHE A 138 13.26 -5.93 3.60
C PHE A 138 14.38 -6.72 2.87
N ASP A 139 14.49 -6.64 1.54
CA ASP A 139 15.53 -7.35 0.77
C ASP A 139 16.16 -6.53 -0.39
N GLU A 140 17.25 -7.06 -0.97
CA GLU A 140 17.96 -6.41 -2.09
C GLU A 140 17.16 -6.40 -3.41
N GLU A 141 16.24 -7.35 -3.60
CA GLU A 141 15.38 -7.37 -4.80
C GLU A 141 14.43 -6.17 -4.79
N GLN A 142 13.90 -5.86 -3.61
CA GLN A 142 13.08 -4.68 -3.37
C GLN A 142 13.86 -3.37 -3.58
N ASP A 143 15.15 -3.29 -3.23
CA ASP A 143 15.99 -2.11 -3.57
C ASP A 143 15.97 -1.81 -5.07
N PHE A 144 16.06 -2.83 -5.94
CA PHE A 144 16.00 -2.65 -7.40
C PHE A 144 14.63 -2.19 -7.88
N ASP A 145 13.55 -2.69 -7.29
CA ASP A 145 12.20 -2.24 -7.61
C ASP A 145 11.97 -0.79 -7.17
N PHE A 146 12.53 -0.35 -6.05
CA PHE A 146 12.49 1.07 -5.65
C PHE A 146 13.27 1.97 -6.60
N ILE A 147 14.40 1.52 -7.16
CA ILE A 147 15.11 2.27 -8.21
C ILE A 147 14.23 2.42 -9.45
N ARG A 148 13.54 1.35 -9.88
CA ARG A 148 12.61 1.40 -11.02
C ARG A 148 11.43 2.32 -10.73
N LEU A 149 10.83 2.21 -9.55
CA LEU A 149 9.77 3.09 -9.07
C LEU A 149 10.22 4.54 -9.14
N HIS A 150 11.38 4.86 -8.55
CA HIS A 150 11.92 6.22 -8.55
C HIS A 150 12.12 6.76 -9.97
N ASN A 151 12.65 5.95 -10.90
CA ASN A 151 12.80 6.36 -12.30
C ASN A 151 11.45 6.64 -13.00
N TRP A 152 10.39 5.91 -12.67
CA TRP A 152 9.04 6.22 -13.14
C TRP A 152 8.55 7.55 -12.56
N LEU A 153 8.70 7.76 -11.25
CA LEU A 153 8.25 8.97 -10.58
C LEU A 153 8.99 10.22 -11.10
N ASP A 154 10.31 10.13 -11.28
CA ASP A 154 11.13 11.19 -11.85
C ASP A 154 10.72 11.51 -13.30
N ARG A 155 10.53 10.49 -14.14
CA ARG A 155 10.09 10.65 -15.53
C ARG A 155 8.78 11.43 -15.67
N PHE A 156 7.85 11.26 -14.71
CA PHE A 156 6.56 11.92 -14.70
C PHE A 156 6.49 13.11 -13.73
N ASN A 157 7.64 13.59 -13.24
CA ASN A 157 7.74 14.74 -12.33
C ASN A 157 6.85 14.61 -11.09
N PHE A 158 6.85 13.45 -10.44
CA PHE A 158 6.12 13.23 -9.20
C PHE A 158 6.93 13.69 -7.98
N GLU A 159 6.28 14.45 -7.11
CA GLU A 159 6.76 14.68 -5.75
C GLU A 159 6.53 13.42 -4.90
N ILE A 160 7.56 12.97 -4.19
CA ILE A 160 7.54 11.69 -3.48
C ILE A 160 7.37 11.93 -1.98
N TYR A 161 6.38 11.29 -1.39
CA TYR A 161 6.14 11.24 0.05
C TYR A 161 6.28 9.80 0.56
N GLY A 162 6.77 9.64 1.79
CA GLY A 162 6.91 8.35 2.46
C GLY A 162 8.25 7.62 2.23
N PHE A 163 9.02 8.00 1.22
CA PHE A 163 10.43 7.60 1.10
C PHE A 163 11.25 8.63 0.31
N LYS A 164 12.57 8.56 0.43
CA LYS A 164 13.53 9.26 -0.42
C LYS A 164 14.61 8.29 -0.90
N MET A 165 15.26 8.58 -2.01
CA MET A 165 16.41 7.80 -2.47
C MET A 165 17.71 8.45 -1.98
N GLU A 166 18.62 7.65 -1.41
CA GLU A 166 19.90 8.13 -0.87
C GLU A 166 21.06 7.23 -1.28
N LEU A 167 22.24 7.82 -1.50
CA LEU A 167 23.43 7.07 -1.89
C LEU A 167 24.12 6.52 -0.64
N ILE A 168 23.96 5.21 -0.40
CA ILE A 168 24.53 4.51 0.76
C ILE A 168 25.52 3.47 0.25
N GLY A 169 26.79 3.61 0.63
CA GLY A 169 27.84 2.66 0.21
C GLY A 169 28.03 2.56 -1.30
N GLY A 170 27.79 3.66 -2.04
CA GLY A 170 27.90 3.71 -3.50
C GLY A 170 26.71 3.12 -4.27
N ARG A 171 25.63 2.73 -3.59
CA ARG A 171 24.37 2.28 -4.21
C ARG A 171 23.22 3.18 -3.79
N LEU A 172 22.31 3.45 -4.71
CA LEU A 172 21.09 4.20 -4.43
C LEU A 172 20.10 3.27 -3.70
N LYS A 173 19.65 3.66 -2.50
CA LYS A 173 18.73 2.89 -1.66
C LYS A 173 17.56 3.74 -1.19
N PRO A 174 16.37 3.16 -0.98
CA PRO A 174 15.26 3.87 -0.36
C PRO A 174 15.51 4.07 1.14
N LEU A 175 15.26 5.29 1.62
CA LEU A 175 15.13 5.60 3.04
C LEU A 175 13.67 6.01 3.32
N PHE A 176 12.99 5.22 4.14
CA PHE A 176 11.59 5.45 4.47
C PHE A 176 11.42 6.62 5.44
N VAL A 177 10.40 7.44 5.18
CA VAL A 177 10.03 8.58 6.01
C VAL A 177 8.94 8.14 6.97
N LYS A 178 9.23 8.24 8.27
CA LYS A 178 8.27 7.88 9.32
C LYS A 178 6.96 8.64 9.16
N GLY A 179 5.87 7.97 9.51
CA GLY A 179 4.55 8.58 9.55
C GLY A 179 3.81 8.55 8.21
N TYR A 180 4.30 7.85 7.18
CA TYR A 180 3.54 7.55 5.96
C TYR A 180 3.15 6.07 5.85
N HIS A 181 3.84 5.21 6.58
CA HIS A 181 3.54 3.79 6.72
C HIS A 181 3.38 3.44 8.19
N ALA A 182 2.56 2.42 8.44
CA ALA A 182 2.50 1.74 9.71
C ALA A 182 2.98 0.31 9.51
N SER A 183 3.84 -0.16 10.40
CA SER A 183 4.27 -1.57 10.40
C SER A 183 3.05 -2.45 10.68
N GLY A 184 2.80 -3.45 9.84
CA GLY A 184 1.85 -4.53 10.15
C GLY A 184 2.37 -5.47 11.25
N HIS A 185 3.62 -5.31 11.68
CA HIS A 185 4.22 -6.00 12.81
C HIS A 185 4.25 -5.11 14.04
N VAL A 186 3.98 -5.73 15.19
CA VAL A 186 4.14 -5.13 16.51
C VAL A 186 5.58 -4.62 16.72
N SER A 187 5.74 -3.47 17.37
CA SER A 187 7.06 -2.91 17.66
C SER A 187 7.83 -3.81 18.66
N LYS A 188 9.15 -3.66 18.77
CA LYS A 188 9.93 -4.45 19.76
C LYS A 188 9.48 -4.22 21.19
N ASP A 189 9.16 -2.97 21.54
CA ASP A 189 8.72 -2.61 22.88
C ASP A 189 7.30 -3.13 23.16
N ASP A 190 6.38 -2.99 22.20
CA ASP A 190 5.02 -3.53 22.32
C ASP A 190 5.01 -5.07 22.34
N LEU A 191 5.91 -5.70 21.57
CA LEU A 191 6.07 -7.16 21.57
C LEU A 191 6.56 -7.64 22.93
N LYS A 192 7.51 -6.92 23.52
CA LYS A 192 8.00 -7.20 24.86
C LYS A 192 6.89 -7.04 25.90
N TRP A 193 6.19 -5.91 25.87
CA TRP A 193 5.04 -5.66 26.73
C TRP A 193 3.97 -6.75 26.59
N LEU A 194 3.65 -7.17 25.35
CA LEU A 194 2.68 -8.22 25.05
C LEU A 194 3.10 -9.56 25.67
N ILE A 195 4.35 -9.99 25.45
CA ILE A 195 4.88 -11.25 25.99
C ILE A 195 4.88 -11.22 27.52
N GLU A 196 5.33 -10.12 28.13
CA GLU A 196 5.35 -9.95 29.59
C GLU A 196 3.93 -9.92 30.19
N THR A 197 2.95 -9.37 29.46
CA THR A 197 1.55 -9.31 29.88
C THR A 197 0.86 -10.67 29.80
N ILE A 198 1.16 -11.46 28.76
CA ILE A 198 0.61 -12.80 28.58
C ILE A 198 1.26 -13.80 29.56
N ASP A 199 2.54 -13.62 29.88
CA ASP A 199 3.40 -14.55 30.65
C ASP A 199 3.26 -16.02 30.19
N PRO A 200 3.57 -16.32 28.91
CA PRO A 200 3.40 -17.67 28.38
C PRO A 200 4.37 -18.66 29.02
N ASP A 201 3.97 -19.93 29.09
CA ASP A 201 4.84 -21.03 29.55
C ASP A 201 5.92 -21.41 28.54
N THR A 202 5.66 -21.17 27.25
CA THR A 202 6.62 -21.36 26.16
C THR A 202 6.41 -20.30 25.08
N ILE A 203 7.50 -19.74 24.56
CA ILE A 203 7.55 -18.78 23.46
C ILE A 203 8.20 -19.48 22.28
N ILE A 204 7.50 -19.56 21.15
CA ILE A 204 8.03 -20.12 19.91
C ILE A 204 8.07 -18.99 18.87
N PRO A 205 9.24 -18.37 18.62
CA PRO A 205 9.35 -17.30 17.62
C PRO A 205 9.13 -17.85 16.22
N VAL A 206 8.12 -17.32 15.52
CA VAL A 206 7.84 -17.61 14.11
C VAL A 206 7.79 -16.31 13.30
N HIS A 207 7.95 -16.39 11.99
CA HIS A 207 7.91 -15.22 11.08
C HIS A 207 8.90 -14.10 11.44
N THR A 208 10.11 -14.47 11.92
CA THR A 208 11.22 -13.57 12.25
C THR A 208 12.52 -14.07 11.63
N SER A 209 13.38 -13.16 11.19
CA SER A 209 14.75 -13.45 10.74
C SER A 209 15.79 -13.38 11.87
N ASN A 210 15.39 -12.96 13.07
CA ASN A 210 16.25 -12.84 14.26
C ASN A 210 15.58 -13.54 15.47
N PRO A 211 15.45 -14.88 15.47
CA PRO A 211 14.92 -15.63 16.61
C PRO A 211 15.81 -15.51 17.86
N GLU A 212 17.12 -15.26 17.70
CA GLU A 212 18.08 -15.12 18.80
C GLU A 212 17.72 -13.96 19.74
N TRP A 213 17.16 -12.86 19.22
CA TRP A 213 16.66 -11.76 20.05
C TRP A 213 15.67 -12.21 21.12
N PHE A 214 14.81 -13.20 20.83
CA PHE A 214 13.87 -13.72 21.81
C PHE A 214 14.60 -14.47 22.93
N VAL A 215 15.59 -15.30 22.59
CA VAL A 215 16.41 -16.06 23.54
C VAL A 215 17.19 -15.13 24.47
N GLU A 216 17.67 -13.99 23.95
CA GLU A 216 18.39 -12.99 24.74
C GLU A 216 17.47 -12.22 25.72
N ASN A 217 16.19 -12.06 25.38
CA ASN A 217 15.26 -11.21 26.14
C ASN A 217 14.28 -12.00 27.03
N PHE A 218 14.07 -13.30 26.79
CA PHE A 218 13.11 -14.12 27.51
C PHE A 218 13.67 -15.51 27.86
N LYS A 219 13.18 -16.11 28.95
CA LYS A 219 13.72 -17.38 29.47
C LYS A 219 13.07 -18.64 28.89
N LYS A 220 11.82 -18.56 28.45
CA LYS A 220 10.98 -19.70 28.06
C LYS A 220 10.90 -19.82 26.53
N VAL A 221 12.03 -19.74 25.83
CA VAL A 221 12.05 -19.62 24.36
C VAL A 221 12.54 -20.91 23.71
N GLU A 222 11.74 -21.41 22.76
CA GLU A 222 12.02 -22.58 21.95
C GLU A 222 12.13 -22.17 20.47
N VAL A 223 13.33 -22.25 19.89
CA VAL A 223 13.57 -21.89 18.48
C VAL A 223 13.43 -23.12 17.60
N VAL A 224 12.37 -23.14 16.79
CA VAL A 224 12.09 -24.22 15.83
C VAL A 224 12.76 -23.94 14.49
N LYS A 225 13.33 -24.98 13.86
CA LYS A 225 13.79 -24.90 12.46
C LYS A 225 12.69 -25.40 11.51
N GLU A 226 12.65 -24.85 10.30
CA GLU A 226 11.74 -25.28 9.25
C GLU A 226 11.71 -26.82 9.12
N GLY A 227 10.50 -27.41 9.14
CA GLY A 227 10.30 -28.85 9.05
C GLY A 227 10.63 -29.67 10.31
N LYS A 228 10.84 -29.04 11.47
CA LYS A 228 11.01 -29.72 12.76
C LYS A 228 9.77 -29.56 13.64
N SER A 229 9.48 -30.60 14.42
CA SER A 229 8.42 -30.58 15.44
C SER A 229 9.02 -30.32 16.82
N ILE A 230 8.22 -29.70 17.68
CA ILE A 230 8.46 -29.61 19.13
C ILE A 230 7.27 -30.27 19.84
N GLU A 231 7.57 -31.04 20.88
CA GLU A 231 6.57 -31.52 21.84
C GLU A 231 6.48 -30.50 22.98
N ILE A 232 5.25 -30.08 23.30
CA ILE A 232 4.95 -29.10 24.34
C ILE A 232 4.15 -29.80 25.44
#